data_AF-C7CEF3-F1
#
_entry.id   AF-C7CEF3-F1
#
_cell.length_a   1.000
_cell.length_b   1.000
_cell.length_c   1.000
_cell.angle_alpha   90.00
_cell.angle_beta   90.00
_cell.angle_gamma   90.00
#
_symmetry.space_group_name_H-M   'P 1'
#
loop_
_entity.id
_entity.type
_entity.pdbx_description
1 polymer ?
#
loop_
_entity_poly.entity_id
_entity_poly.type
_entity_poly.pdbx_seq_one_letter_code
_entity_poly.pdbx_strand_id
1 'polypeptide(L)'
;MNAAIWSDLETSAFETLVGRCATVALRKSDSRIAALLALMALSHARLDADVHDNHLEAELRVHPAPPGHGPAAELLDHITCVVSDVARCARGETRLDISAQLDDWGYAFLMVDLLGDGAREAELTAMAECVGAALTRVHKRVEELCTQHLRAVLTRDAPQAAFLSRGLTLQAEWLLAPDFSGDASRLDILVRRAQALGLFGSLVSALREPAITEVVDRGEPLTPALAEHLGLTEAELRAFRRSRDVRASIEQWDDFVVAARRLKTYSVPRHEWPGGGEPETPSAWQNSPWLRSPRTHLIRPDYLDEKEAGIQDAILALKDDLIRPLVADRLPHADLRNTAIAHLASELDFPPSRHGSAEYRAFLLGLHRAIVGNRKPKAFQEAAALWHRRAASLSALRHEHTAERPGWPALCAAWRSHDGRYEVVALTSASDLVIEGNAMQHCVGGYYDVCRRGDTQILSLRRDGHRAATVEIALEGSIEAPALKVGQFKAIRNTRPADDLHDALRDFLRDLRSQAHAMNAATLPRYRRRMHKRGDYAWRSDALPLDHAREAYPLYRPLLPRPAPASFDLWCAESGLVDTIDRAFAALGGKSPASPR
;
A
#
# COMPACT_ATOMS: atom_id res chain seq x y z
N MET A 1 33.09 45.66 -28.39
CA MET A 1 33.48 44.47 -27.61
C MET A 1 33.58 43.32 -28.59
N ASN A 2 34.79 42.81 -28.85
CA ASN A 2 34.96 41.63 -29.71
C ASN A 2 34.30 40.43 -29.02
N ALA A 3 33.54 39.64 -29.77
CA ALA A 3 33.02 38.37 -29.26
C ALA A 3 34.21 37.48 -28.91
N ALA A 4 34.28 37.02 -27.65
CA ALA A 4 35.32 36.09 -27.23
C ALA A 4 35.27 34.83 -28.12
N ILE A 5 36.42 34.37 -28.59
CA ILE A 5 36.55 33.09 -29.30
C ILE A 5 36.87 31.98 -28.29
N TRP A 6 36.57 30.72 -28.60
CA TRP A 6 36.73 29.60 -27.63
C TRP A 6 38.14 29.52 -27.03
N SER A 7 39.17 29.79 -27.84
CA SER A 7 40.57 29.84 -27.39
C SER A 7 40.82 30.85 -26.27
N ASP A 8 40.04 31.94 -26.20
CA ASP A 8 40.15 32.94 -25.14
C ASP A 8 39.66 32.36 -23.81
N LEU A 9 38.58 31.55 -23.84
CA LEU A 9 38.06 30.87 -22.65
C LEU A 9 39.03 29.78 -22.17
N GLU A 10 39.63 29.01 -23.08
CA GLU A 10 40.65 28.01 -22.72
C GLU A 10 41.90 28.66 -22.15
N THR A 11 42.35 29.78 -22.73
CA THR A 11 43.49 30.54 -22.22
C THR A 11 43.20 31.08 -20.82
N SER A 12 42.02 31.67 -20.60
CA SER A 12 41.60 32.17 -19.29
C SER A 12 41.46 31.04 -18.26
N ALA A 13 40.92 29.88 -18.65
CA ALA A 13 40.85 28.70 -17.80
C ALA A 13 42.25 28.20 -17.42
N PHE A 14 43.20 28.19 -18.36
CA PHE A 14 44.56 27.75 -18.13
C PHE A 14 45.31 28.69 -17.20
N GLU A 15 45.21 30.01 -17.41
CA GLU A 15 45.77 31.01 -16.51
C GLU A 15 45.18 30.90 -15.10
N THR A 16 43.88 30.61 -15.00
CA THR A 16 43.22 30.38 -13.71
C THR A 16 43.79 29.15 -13.00
N LEU A 17 43.95 28.02 -13.71
CA LEU A 17 44.55 26.80 -13.14
C LEU A 17 46.00 27.01 -12.71
N VAL A 18 46.83 27.65 -13.54
CA VAL A 18 48.22 27.97 -13.20
C VAL A 18 48.29 28.91 -11.99
N GLY A 19 47.36 29.87 -11.89
CA GLY A 19 47.25 30.76 -10.74
C GLY A 19 46.87 30.06 -9.43
N ARG A 20 46.26 28.85 -9.50
CA ARG A 20 45.94 28.01 -8.32
C ARG A 20 47.04 26.99 -8.03
N CYS A 21 47.65 26.43 -9.06
CA CYS A 21 48.74 25.47 -8.97
C CYS A 21 49.77 25.75 -10.07
N ALA A 22 50.89 26.37 -9.71
CA ALA A 22 51.91 26.78 -10.67
C ALA A 22 52.51 25.60 -11.46
N THR A 23 52.57 24.42 -10.85
CA THR A 23 53.08 23.18 -11.44
C THR A 23 52.30 22.74 -12.69
N VAL A 24 51.04 23.17 -12.83
CA VAL A 24 50.20 22.95 -14.04
C VAL A 24 50.86 23.53 -15.30
N ALA A 25 51.63 24.62 -15.16
CA ALA A 25 52.33 25.24 -16.30
C ALA A 25 53.32 24.28 -16.98
N LEU A 26 53.89 23.32 -16.25
CA LEU A 26 54.84 22.33 -16.76
C LEU A 26 54.15 21.27 -17.64
N ARG A 27 52.82 21.15 -17.57
CA ARG A 27 52.02 20.11 -18.22
C ARG A 27 51.01 20.66 -19.22
N LYS A 28 51.30 21.81 -19.85
CA LYS A 28 50.38 22.47 -20.80
C LYS A 28 49.91 21.56 -21.95
N SER A 29 50.74 20.61 -22.38
CA SER A 29 50.43 19.68 -23.48
C SER A 29 49.78 18.36 -23.02
N ASP A 30 49.48 18.22 -21.73
CA ASP A 30 48.86 17.02 -21.16
C ASP A 30 47.36 16.98 -21.50
N SER A 31 46.89 15.87 -22.08
CA SER A 31 45.49 15.70 -22.48
C SER A 31 44.52 15.76 -21.29
N ARG A 32 44.98 15.43 -20.08
CA ARG A 32 44.19 15.48 -18.85
C ARG A 32 43.95 16.92 -18.39
N ILE A 33 44.92 17.81 -18.64
CA ILE A 33 44.76 19.26 -18.45
C ILE A 33 43.75 19.80 -19.46
N ALA A 34 43.79 19.36 -20.72
CA ALA A 34 42.83 19.79 -21.74
C ALA A 34 41.37 19.50 -21.34
N ALA A 35 41.10 18.37 -20.67
CA ALA A 35 39.78 18.05 -20.14
C ALA A 35 39.30 19.03 -19.05
N LEU A 36 40.18 19.41 -18.12
CA LEU A 36 39.87 20.42 -17.09
C LEU A 36 39.63 21.80 -17.71
N LEU A 37 40.42 22.16 -18.72
CA LEU A 37 40.25 23.41 -19.46
C LEU A 37 38.90 23.44 -20.19
N ALA A 38 38.51 22.34 -20.83
CA ALA A 38 37.22 22.22 -21.50
C ALA A 38 36.06 22.42 -20.53
N LEU A 39 36.09 21.74 -19.37
CA LEU A 39 35.07 21.90 -18.32
C LEU A 39 34.99 23.35 -17.81
N MET A 40 36.14 23.97 -17.54
CA MET A 40 36.20 25.34 -17.04
C MET A 40 35.72 26.34 -18.09
N ALA A 41 36.18 26.23 -19.34
CA ALA A 41 35.74 27.05 -20.46
C ALA A 41 34.22 26.91 -20.68
N LEU A 42 33.70 25.68 -20.65
CA LEU A 42 32.26 25.42 -20.76
C LEU A 42 31.45 26.04 -19.62
N SER A 43 31.99 26.10 -18.40
CA SER A 43 31.34 26.76 -17.26
C SER A 43 31.14 28.27 -17.44
N HIS A 44 31.83 28.87 -18.42
CA HIS A 44 31.73 30.27 -18.80
C HIS A 44 31.07 30.49 -20.18
N ALA A 45 30.88 29.43 -20.96
CA ALA A 45 30.17 29.48 -22.22
C ALA A 45 28.66 29.65 -21.99
N ARG A 46 27.99 30.25 -22.97
CA ARG A 46 26.52 30.24 -23.04
C ARG A 46 26.07 28.96 -23.73
N LEU A 47 25.17 28.23 -23.09
CA LEU A 47 24.50 27.06 -23.66
C LEU A 47 23.00 27.36 -23.79
N ASP A 48 22.46 27.10 -24.96
CA ASP A 48 21.03 27.15 -25.27
C ASP A 48 20.61 25.80 -25.90
N ALA A 49 19.36 25.38 -25.74
CA ALA A 49 18.82 24.16 -26.33
C ALA A 49 17.59 24.50 -27.17
N ASP A 50 17.61 24.10 -28.43
CA ASP A 50 16.51 24.31 -29.37
C ASP A 50 15.78 22.98 -29.64
N VAL A 51 14.47 23.09 -29.90
CA VAL A 51 13.63 21.94 -30.23
C VAL A 51 13.31 21.96 -31.72
N HIS A 52 13.45 20.80 -32.38
CA HIS A 52 13.13 20.62 -33.79
C HIS A 52 11.74 20.02 -33.97
N ASP A 53 11.00 20.49 -34.98
CA ASP A 53 9.69 19.92 -35.32
C ASP A 53 9.78 18.41 -35.45
N ASN A 54 8.83 17.73 -34.79
CA ASN A 54 8.71 16.27 -34.81
C ASN A 54 9.88 15.47 -34.18
N HIS A 55 10.88 16.13 -33.60
CA HIS A 55 11.99 15.50 -32.89
C HIS A 55 11.91 15.73 -31.38
N LEU A 56 12.32 14.72 -30.61
CA LEU A 56 12.47 14.82 -29.15
C LEU A 56 13.87 15.24 -28.74
N GLU A 57 14.85 15.05 -29.61
CA GLU A 57 16.25 15.39 -29.37
C GLU A 57 16.43 16.91 -29.28
N ALA A 58 17.28 17.34 -28.34
CA ALA A 58 17.69 18.72 -28.22
C ALA A 58 18.82 19.02 -29.21
N GLU A 59 18.75 20.17 -29.89
CA GLU A 59 19.93 20.74 -30.55
C GLU A 59 20.59 21.73 -29.58
N LEU A 60 21.79 21.38 -29.10
CA LEU A 60 22.55 22.21 -28.18
C LEU A 60 23.38 23.24 -28.96
N ARG A 61 23.21 24.53 -28.64
CA ARG A 61 24.00 25.63 -29.19
C ARG A 61 24.91 26.21 -28.12
N VAL A 62 26.19 26.38 -28.47
CA VAL A 62 27.22 26.82 -27.54
C VAL A 62 27.94 28.04 -28.10
N HIS A 63 28.02 29.10 -27.29
CA HIS A 63 28.65 30.34 -27.66
C HIS A 63 29.64 30.80 -26.59
N PRO A 64 30.94 30.96 -26.94
CA PRO A 64 31.57 30.62 -28.23
C PRO A 64 31.58 29.10 -28.51
N ALA A 65 31.67 28.72 -29.78
CA ALA A 65 31.65 27.32 -30.20
C ALA A 65 33.03 26.65 -30.01
N PRO A 66 33.11 25.47 -29.38
CA PRO A 66 34.36 24.72 -29.27
C PRO A 66 34.80 24.08 -30.59
N PRO A 67 36.05 23.60 -30.67
CA PRO A 67 36.47 22.67 -31.71
C PRO A 67 35.55 21.44 -31.75
N GLY A 68 35.24 20.93 -32.95
CA GLY A 68 34.36 19.77 -33.14
C GLY A 68 34.96 18.41 -32.73
N HIS A 69 36.07 18.40 -31.99
CA HIS A 69 36.74 17.20 -31.50
C HIS A 69 37.45 17.48 -30.17
N GLY A 70 37.64 16.44 -29.36
CA GLY A 70 38.34 16.51 -28.07
C GLY A 70 37.40 16.71 -26.88
N PRO A 71 37.95 16.96 -25.67
CA PRO A 71 37.17 16.87 -24.43
C PRO A 71 35.96 17.80 -24.35
N ALA A 72 36.04 18.99 -24.97
CA ALA A 72 34.90 19.91 -25.02
C ALA A 72 33.74 19.36 -25.87
N ALA A 73 34.03 18.74 -27.01
CA ALA A 73 33.02 18.11 -27.85
C ALA A 73 32.41 16.89 -27.14
N GLU A 74 33.23 16.06 -26.50
CA GLU A 74 32.77 14.88 -25.72
C GLU A 74 31.85 15.29 -24.56
N LEU A 75 32.18 16.36 -23.82
CA LEU A 75 31.29 16.91 -22.78
C LEU A 75 29.96 17.41 -23.37
N LEU A 76 30.00 18.10 -24.52
CA LEU A 76 28.79 18.62 -25.16
C LEU A 76 27.90 17.51 -25.70
N ASP A 77 28.47 16.44 -26.26
CA ASP A 77 27.72 15.27 -26.70
C ASP A 77 27.02 14.60 -25.51
N HIS A 78 27.73 14.45 -24.39
CA HIS A 78 27.15 13.91 -23.17
C HIS A 78 26.04 14.81 -22.62
N ILE A 79 26.24 16.14 -22.58
CA ILE A 79 25.20 17.10 -22.17
C ILE A 79 23.99 17.02 -23.11
N THR A 80 24.20 16.92 -24.41
CA THR A 80 23.13 16.81 -25.42
C THR A 80 22.31 15.54 -25.21
N CYS A 81 22.98 14.41 -24.90
CA CYS A 81 22.32 13.17 -24.52
C CYS A 81 21.45 13.37 -23.27
N VAL A 82 22.02 13.90 -22.19
CA VAL A 82 21.30 14.15 -20.92
C VAL A 82 20.09 15.06 -21.14
N VAL A 83 20.26 16.18 -21.87
CA VAL A 83 19.18 17.14 -22.15
C VAL A 83 18.11 16.54 -23.07
N SER A 84 18.47 15.65 -24.00
CA SER A 84 17.49 14.96 -24.85
C SER A 84 16.70 13.90 -24.08
N ASP A 85 17.38 13.13 -23.22
CA ASP A 85 16.82 11.98 -22.53
C ASP A 85 15.71 12.35 -21.56
N VAL A 86 15.73 13.57 -20.99
CA VAL A 86 14.64 14.03 -20.11
C VAL A 86 13.27 14.07 -20.81
N ALA A 87 13.26 14.13 -22.14
CA ALA A 87 12.06 14.10 -22.98
C ALA A 87 11.83 12.75 -23.70
N ARG A 88 12.77 11.79 -23.59
CA ARG A 88 12.67 10.47 -24.23
C ARG A 88 12.30 9.36 -23.25
N CYS A 89 12.73 9.47 -21.99
CA CYS A 89 12.63 8.39 -21.02
C CYS A 89 12.07 8.87 -19.68
N ALA A 90 11.27 8.03 -19.02
CA ALA A 90 10.86 8.25 -17.64
C ALA A 90 12.07 8.23 -16.69
N ARG A 91 11.95 8.94 -15.56
CA ARG A 91 13.07 9.15 -14.63
C ARG A 91 13.80 7.85 -14.26
N GLY A 92 15.12 7.85 -14.43
CA GLY A 92 16.01 6.81 -13.90
C GLY A 92 17.21 6.49 -14.79
N GLU A 93 17.19 6.90 -16.06
CA GLU A 93 18.12 6.35 -17.07
C GLU A 93 19.41 7.15 -17.27
N THR A 94 19.35 8.49 -17.30
CA THR A 94 20.53 9.30 -17.64
C THR A 94 20.81 10.37 -16.58
N ARG A 95 22.04 10.38 -16.05
CA ARG A 95 22.56 11.40 -15.14
C ARG A 95 23.80 12.03 -15.74
N LEU A 96 23.94 13.34 -15.55
CA LEU A 96 25.16 14.06 -15.87
C LEU A 96 26.25 13.66 -14.85
N ASP A 97 27.14 12.76 -15.25
CA ASP A 97 28.25 12.27 -14.40
C ASP A 97 29.61 12.74 -14.93
N ILE A 98 29.78 14.06 -14.95
CA ILE A 98 31.05 14.68 -15.35
C ILE A 98 32.18 14.27 -14.38
N SER A 99 31.88 13.94 -13.12
CA SER A 99 32.91 13.51 -12.17
C SER A 99 33.52 12.17 -12.58
N ALA A 100 32.70 11.18 -12.93
CA ALA A 100 33.19 9.91 -13.45
C ALA A 100 33.98 10.10 -14.75
N GLN A 101 33.52 10.97 -15.66
CA GLN A 101 34.25 11.28 -16.90
C GLN A 101 35.62 11.92 -16.65
N LEU A 102 35.73 12.82 -15.66
CA LEU A 102 37.02 13.39 -15.27
C LEU A 102 37.98 12.33 -14.72
N ASP A 103 37.46 11.38 -13.94
CA ASP A 103 38.25 10.25 -13.43
C ASP A 103 38.70 9.32 -14.56
N ASP A 104 37.83 9.03 -15.53
CA ASP A 104 38.15 8.24 -16.73
C ASP A 104 39.21 8.94 -17.60
N TRP A 105 39.17 10.28 -17.69
CA TRP A 105 40.23 11.08 -18.29
C TRP A 105 41.48 11.21 -17.41
N GLY A 106 41.53 10.54 -16.26
CA GLY A 106 42.72 10.41 -15.45
C GLY A 106 42.98 11.59 -14.51
N TYR A 107 41.95 12.30 -14.06
CA TYR A 107 42.07 13.39 -13.09
C TYR A 107 42.82 12.95 -11.81
N ALA A 108 42.48 11.80 -11.24
CA ALA A 108 43.18 11.26 -10.07
C ALA A 108 44.68 11.05 -10.32
N PHE A 109 45.06 10.53 -11.50
CA PHE A 109 46.46 10.34 -11.88
C PHE A 109 47.17 11.68 -12.14
N LEU A 110 46.46 12.67 -12.68
CA LEU A 110 46.99 14.03 -12.83
C LEU A 110 47.32 14.64 -11.46
N MET A 111 46.47 14.45 -10.45
CA MET A 111 46.73 14.95 -9.10
C MET A 111 47.99 14.32 -8.48
N VAL A 112 48.19 13.01 -8.67
CA VAL A 112 49.39 12.29 -8.21
C VAL A 112 50.63 12.79 -8.92
N ASP A 113 50.55 13.00 -10.23
CA ASP A 113 51.66 13.49 -11.04
C ASP A 113 52.07 14.93 -10.65
N LEU A 114 51.10 15.82 -10.43
CA LEU A 114 51.36 17.19 -9.98
C LEU A 114 52.00 17.22 -8.59
N LEU A 115 51.58 16.33 -7.69
CA LEU A 115 52.23 16.15 -6.38
C LEU A 115 53.68 15.68 -6.55
N GLY A 116 53.92 14.72 -7.46
CA GLY A 116 55.27 14.23 -7.81
C GLY A 116 56.18 15.32 -8.40
N ASP A 117 55.59 16.28 -9.13
CA ASP A 117 56.28 17.44 -9.71
C ASP A 117 56.46 18.60 -8.71
N GLY A 118 56.07 18.41 -7.44
CA GLY A 118 56.32 19.36 -6.35
C GLY A 118 55.19 20.34 -6.06
N ALA A 119 53.97 20.12 -6.56
CA ALA A 119 52.80 20.90 -6.15
C ALA A 119 52.53 20.72 -4.64
N ARG A 120 52.19 21.82 -3.95
CA ARG A 120 51.84 21.80 -2.53
C ARG A 120 50.39 21.37 -2.34
N GLU A 121 50.08 20.72 -1.22
CA GLU A 121 48.71 20.29 -0.88
C GLU A 121 47.69 21.44 -0.98
N ALA A 122 48.04 22.64 -0.48
CA ALA A 122 47.17 23.81 -0.58
C ALA A 122 46.90 24.27 -2.02
N GLU A 123 47.86 24.10 -2.94
CA GLU A 123 47.72 24.44 -4.36
C GLU A 123 46.80 23.43 -5.07
N LEU A 124 46.95 22.15 -4.75
CA LEU A 124 46.09 21.07 -5.25
C LEU A 124 44.64 21.22 -4.76
N THR A 125 44.45 21.58 -3.49
CA THR A 125 43.12 21.87 -2.93
C THR A 125 42.48 23.08 -3.62
N ALA A 126 43.22 24.17 -3.79
CA ALA A 126 42.72 25.36 -4.47
C ALA A 126 42.36 25.10 -5.96
N MET A 127 43.11 24.21 -6.63
CA MET A 127 42.78 23.75 -7.97
C MET A 127 41.48 22.92 -7.97
N ALA A 128 41.36 21.95 -7.07
CA ALA A 128 40.17 21.11 -6.95
C ALA A 128 38.91 21.92 -6.63
N GLU A 129 38.99 22.92 -5.75
CA GLU A 129 37.90 23.87 -5.47
C GLU A 129 37.48 24.64 -6.73
N CYS A 130 38.45 25.07 -7.54
CA CYS A 130 38.18 25.80 -8.78
C CYS A 130 37.45 24.92 -9.81
N VAL A 131 37.91 23.67 -9.98
CA VAL A 131 37.27 22.67 -10.84
C VAL A 131 35.88 22.31 -10.32
N GLY A 132 35.71 22.12 -9.01
CA GLY A 132 34.42 21.85 -8.37
C GLY A 132 33.40 22.98 -8.55
N ALA A 133 33.87 24.24 -8.53
CA ALA A 133 33.01 25.40 -8.83
C ALA A 133 32.58 25.44 -10.30
N ALA A 134 33.48 25.09 -11.24
CA ALA A 134 33.14 24.97 -12.66
C ALA A 134 32.13 23.85 -12.91
N LEU A 135 32.34 22.68 -12.29
CA LEU A 135 31.43 21.54 -12.33
C LEU A 135 30.03 21.92 -11.85
N THR A 136 29.93 22.61 -10.71
CA THR A 136 28.66 23.06 -10.13
C THR A 136 27.92 24.03 -11.07
N ARG A 137 28.65 24.96 -11.72
CA ARG A 137 28.07 25.88 -12.72
C ARG A 137 27.52 25.14 -13.93
N VAL A 138 28.28 24.18 -14.47
CA VAL A 138 27.82 23.36 -15.61
C VAL A 138 26.61 22.53 -15.22
N HIS A 139 26.65 21.85 -14.07
CA HIS A 139 25.53 21.04 -13.59
C HIS A 139 24.23 21.84 -13.49
N LYS A 140 24.28 23.00 -12.83
CA LYS A 140 23.12 23.90 -12.71
C LYS A 140 22.60 24.34 -14.08
N ARG A 141 23.50 24.67 -15.02
CA ARG A 141 23.11 25.06 -16.39
C ARG A 141 22.40 23.91 -17.11
N VAL A 142 22.91 22.68 -16.98
CA VAL A 142 22.30 21.50 -17.60
C VAL A 142 20.92 21.22 -17.00
N GLU A 143 20.74 21.35 -15.68
CA GLU A 143 19.41 21.23 -15.06
C GLU A 143 18.40 22.26 -15.59
N GLU A 144 18.85 23.50 -15.79
CA GLU A 144 18.04 24.57 -16.40
C GLU A 144 17.67 24.20 -17.84
N LEU A 145 18.62 23.73 -18.65
CA LEU A 145 18.39 23.29 -20.03
C LEU A 145 17.43 22.11 -20.10
N CYS A 146 17.61 21.10 -19.25
CA CYS A 146 16.71 19.95 -19.16
C CYS A 146 15.26 20.39 -18.86
N THR A 147 15.10 21.31 -17.92
CA THR A 147 13.77 21.83 -17.55
C THR A 147 13.14 22.62 -18.71
N GLN A 148 13.93 23.44 -19.40
CA GLN A 148 13.47 24.22 -20.54
C GLN A 148 13.10 23.33 -21.73
N HIS A 149 13.97 22.39 -22.09
CA HIS A 149 13.76 21.43 -23.17
C HIS A 149 12.51 20.58 -22.93
N LEU A 150 12.41 19.96 -21.75
CA LEU A 150 11.24 19.17 -21.36
C LEU A 150 9.95 19.98 -21.48
N ARG A 151 9.95 21.22 -20.96
CA ARG A 151 8.77 22.08 -21.03
C ARG A 151 8.40 22.41 -22.47
N ALA A 152 9.38 22.72 -23.31
CA ALA A 152 9.15 23.06 -24.72
C ALA A 152 8.57 21.85 -25.48
N VAL A 153 9.17 20.67 -25.33
CA VAL A 153 8.68 19.42 -25.92
C VAL A 153 7.26 19.09 -25.44
N LEU A 154 7.01 19.10 -24.12
CA LEU A 154 5.70 18.77 -23.58
C LEU A 154 4.63 19.77 -24.02
N THR A 155 4.94 21.06 -24.07
CA THR A 155 3.98 22.08 -24.53
C THR A 155 3.58 21.85 -25.99
N ARG A 156 4.53 21.39 -26.83
CA ARG A 156 4.29 21.11 -28.24
C ARG A 156 3.57 19.79 -28.49
N ASP A 157 4.07 18.69 -27.92
CA ASP A 157 3.70 17.33 -28.31
C ASP A 157 2.71 16.65 -27.36
N ALA A 158 2.69 17.05 -26.09
CA ALA A 158 1.84 16.46 -25.06
C ALA A 158 1.34 17.52 -24.07
N PRO A 159 0.55 18.52 -24.52
CA PRO A 159 0.16 19.66 -23.69
C PRO A 159 -0.58 19.24 -22.41
N GLN A 160 -1.27 18.10 -22.43
CA GLN A 160 -1.90 17.49 -21.26
C GLN A 160 -0.91 17.12 -20.14
N ALA A 161 0.38 16.93 -20.47
CA ALA A 161 1.46 16.61 -19.55
C ALA A 161 2.38 17.81 -19.24
N ALA A 162 2.13 18.99 -19.83
CA ALA A 162 2.99 20.18 -19.71
C ALA A 162 3.13 20.76 -18.28
N PHE A 163 2.38 20.23 -17.32
CA PHE A 163 2.54 20.55 -15.91
C PHE A 163 3.75 19.83 -15.27
N LEU A 164 4.32 18.80 -15.92
CA LEU A 164 5.50 18.09 -15.46
C LEU A 164 6.74 18.98 -15.59
N SER A 165 7.46 19.17 -14.48
CA SER A 165 8.63 20.05 -14.41
C SER A 165 9.92 19.35 -14.02
N ARG A 166 9.84 18.06 -13.65
CA ARG A 166 10.95 17.33 -13.04
C ARG A 166 11.30 16.06 -13.81
N GLY A 167 10.92 15.93 -15.07
CA GLY A 167 11.07 14.71 -15.88
C GLY A 167 9.76 13.95 -16.10
N LEU A 168 9.79 13.01 -17.03
CA LEU A 168 8.62 12.25 -17.48
C LEU A 168 8.17 11.22 -16.45
N THR A 169 6.86 11.03 -16.37
CA THR A 169 6.26 9.78 -15.89
C THR A 169 6.22 8.79 -17.04
N LEU A 170 6.10 7.49 -16.74
CA LEU A 170 6.01 6.47 -17.78
C LEU A 170 4.80 6.67 -18.72
N GLN A 171 3.74 7.30 -18.23
CA GLN A 171 2.55 7.67 -18.99
C GLN A 171 2.83 8.84 -19.94
N ALA A 172 3.60 9.83 -19.50
CA ALA A 172 4.00 10.96 -20.33
C ALA A 172 5.01 10.53 -21.41
N GLU A 173 5.94 9.63 -21.07
CA GLU A 173 6.83 8.99 -22.04
C GLU A 173 6.03 8.27 -23.14
N TRP A 174 5.07 7.43 -22.75
CA TRP A 174 4.19 6.78 -23.71
C TRP A 174 3.42 7.79 -24.58
N LEU A 175 2.93 8.90 -24.03
CA LEU A 175 2.28 9.93 -24.83
C LEU A 175 3.20 10.54 -25.91
N LEU A 176 4.49 10.67 -25.63
CA LEU A 176 5.47 11.31 -26.52
C LEU A 176 5.95 10.39 -27.65
N ALA A 177 5.64 9.10 -27.60
CA ALA A 177 5.98 8.12 -28.63
C ALA A 177 7.45 8.21 -29.09
N PRO A 178 8.43 8.04 -28.18
CA PRO A 178 9.84 8.30 -28.46
C PRO A 178 10.41 7.44 -29.60
N ASP A 179 9.89 6.24 -29.81
CA ASP A 179 10.30 5.33 -30.88
C ASP A 179 10.04 5.88 -32.30
N PHE A 180 9.18 6.89 -32.43
CA PHE A 180 8.83 7.53 -33.70
C PHE A 180 9.45 8.93 -33.85
N SER A 181 10.41 9.32 -32.99
CA SER A 181 11.08 10.63 -33.10
C SER A 181 11.64 10.84 -34.51
N GLY A 182 11.28 11.94 -35.16
CA GLY A 182 11.64 12.24 -36.55
C GLY A 182 10.77 11.57 -37.64
N ASP A 183 9.92 10.60 -37.31
CA ASP A 183 9.01 9.97 -38.27
C ASP A 183 7.77 10.84 -38.51
N ALA A 184 7.44 11.14 -39.76
CA ALA A 184 6.26 11.92 -40.14
C ALA A 184 4.94 11.36 -39.57
N SER A 185 4.83 10.05 -39.34
CA SER A 185 3.62 9.45 -38.75
C SER A 185 3.44 9.77 -37.27
N ARG A 186 4.48 10.25 -36.57
CA ARG A 186 4.43 10.53 -35.14
C ARG A 186 3.35 11.53 -34.78
N LEU A 187 3.14 12.57 -35.59
CA LEU A 187 2.12 13.59 -35.33
C LEU A 187 0.71 13.00 -35.16
N ASP A 188 0.35 12.06 -36.02
CA ASP A 188 -0.93 11.34 -35.92
C ASP A 188 -0.98 10.41 -34.70
N ILE A 189 0.14 9.75 -34.39
CA ILE A 189 0.28 8.88 -33.22
C ILE A 189 0.07 9.66 -31.92
N LEU A 190 0.67 10.85 -31.79
CA LEU A 190 0.50 11.73 -30.61
C LEU A 190 -0.98 12.05 -30.38
N VAL A 191 -1.72 12.39 -31.44
CA VAL A 191 -3.17 12.67 -31.36
C VAL A 191 -3.95 11.43 -30.91
N ARG A 192 -3.66 10.26 -31.49
CA ARG A 192 -4.33 8.99 -31.14
C ARG A 192 -4.06 8.58 -29.69
N ARG A 193 -2.80 8.64 -29.24
CA ARG A 193 -2.41 8.34 -27.85
C ARG A 193 -3.04 9.33 -26.86
N ALA A 194 -3.08 10.63 -27.19
CA ALA A 194 -3.75 11.64 -26.38
C ALA A 194 -5.27 11.38 -26.27
N GLN A 195 -5.92 11.00 -27.37
CA GLN A 195 -7.34 10.64 -27.38
C GLN A 195 -7.60 9.38 -26.55
N ALA A 196 -6.77 8.34 -26.69
CA ALA A 196 -6.86 7.11 -25.92
C ALA A 196 -6.71 7.37 -24.42
N LEU A 197 -5.72 8.17 -24.01
CA LEU A 197 -5.56 8.60 -22.62
C LEU A 197 -6.75 9.43 -22.13
N GLY A 198 -7.26 10.35 -22.95
CA GLY A 198 -8.42 11.17 -22.61
C GLY A 198 -9.71 10.36 -22.40
N LEU A 199 -9.82 9.19 -23.04
CA LEU A 199 -10.97 8.31 -22.89
C LEU A 199 -10.78 7.26 -21.81
N PHE A 200 -9.62 6.63 -21.72
CA PHE A 200 -9.37 5.46 -20.88
C PHE A 200 -8.11 5.60 -20.01
N GLY A 201 -7.72 6.82 -19.64
CA GLY A 201 -6.53 7.08 -18.81
C GLY A 201 -6.57 6.44 -17.41
N SER A 202 -7.75 6.01 -16.95
CA SER A 202 -7.85 5.15 -15.76
C SER A 202 -7.25 3.76 -15.94
N LEU A 203 -7.13 3.27 -17.17
CA LEU A 203 -6.60 1.96 -17.57
C LEU A 203 -5.24 2.10 -18.26
N VAL A 204 -4.43 3.08 -17.84
CA VAL A 204 -3.21 3.49 -18.57
C VAL A 204 -2.15 2.39 -18.65
N SER A 205 -2.07 1.47 -17.67
CA SER A 205 -1.17 0.32 -17.78
C SER A 205 -1.55 -0.56 -18.96
N ALA A 206 -2.84 -0.78 -19.20
CA ALA A 206 -3.31 -1.57 -20.33
C ALA A 206 -3.07 -0.85 -21.66
N LEU A 207 -3.28 0.48 -21.71
CA LEU A 207 -2.97 1.27 -22.91
C LEU A 207 -1.49 1.16 -23.32
N ARG A 208 -0.60 1.08 -22.34
CA ARG A 208 0.85 0.98 -22.52
C ARG A 208 1.35 -0.43 -22.84
N GLU A 209 0.49 -1.45 -22.76
CA GLU A 209 0.89 -2.79 -23.19
C GLU A 209 1.09 -2.80 -24.71
N PRO A 210 2.15 -3.44 -25.25
CA PRO A 210 2.50 -3.35 -26.67
C PRO A 210 1.34 -3.67 -27.62
N ALA A 211 0.55 -4.70 -27.30
CA ALA A 211 -0.60 -5.13 -28.10
C ALA A 211 -1.68 -4.03 -28.21
N ILE A 212 -1.92 -3.26 -27.15
CA ILE A 212 -2.92 -2.19 -27.16
C ILE A 212 -2.33 -0.89 -27.73
N THR A 213 -1.06 -0.60 -27.42
CA THR A 213 -0.36 0.55 -28.00
C THR A 213 -0.36 0.47 -29.53
N GLU A 214 -0.10 -0.70 -30.10
CA GLU A 214 -0.11 -0.89 -31.56
C GLU A 214 -1.50 -0.63 -32.18
N VAL A 215 -2.58 -1.08 -31.53
CA VAL A 215 -3.96 -0.78 -31.95
C VAL A 215 -4.21 0.74 -31.95
N VAL A 216 -3.77 1.44 -30.89
CA VAL A 216 -3.90 2.91 -30.79
C VAL A 216 -3.10 3.59 -31.90
N ASP A 217 -1.85 3.19 -32.11
CA ASP A 217 -0.94 3.82 -33.05
C ASP A 217 -1.42 3.64 -34.50
N ARG A 218 -2.00 2.48 -34.84
CA ARG A 218 -2.60 2.22 -36.16
C ARG A 218 -3.95 2.90 -36.36
N GLY A 219 -4.55 3.46 -35.31
CA GLY A 219 -5.88 4.07 -35.37
C GLY A 219 -7.02 3.04 -35.50
N GLU A 220 -6.78 1.81 -35.04
CA GLU A 220 -7.78 0.75 -35.02
C GLU A 220 -8.81 0.97 -33.88
N PRO A 221 -9.99 0.31 -33.90
CA PRO A 221 -10.99 0.46 -32.85
C PRO A 221 -10.49 0.02 -31.46
N LEU A 222 -10.24 1.00 -30.58
CA LEU A 222 -9.68 0.75 -29.24
C LEU A 222 -10.62 0.00 -28.30
N THR A 223 -11.93 0.28 -28.34
CA THR A 223 -12.92 -0.31 -27.43
C THR A 223 -12.95 -1.85 -27.48
N PRO A 224 -13.11 -2.51 -28.65
CA PRO A 224 -13.11 -3.97 -28.70
C PRO A 224 -11.78 -4.58 -28.27
N ALA A 225 -10.65 -3.98 -28.67
CA ALA A 225 -9.31 -4.46 -28.28
C ALA A 225 -9.09 -4.42 -26.76
N LEU A 226 -9.42 -3.29 -26.11
CA LEU A 226 -9.34 -3.17 -24.64
C LEU A 226 -10.31 -4.10 -23.91
N ALA A 227 -11.52 -4.27 -24.46
CA ALA A 227 -12.53 -5.13 -23.87
C ALA A 227 -12.07 -6.59 -23.87
N GLU A 228 -11.57 -7.08 -25.01
CA GLU A 228 -10.98 -8.42 -25.15
C GLU A 228 -9.78 -8.60 -24.22
N HIS A 229 -8.83 -7.66 -24.24
CA HIS A 229 -7.61 -7.72 -23.45
C HIS A 229 -7.86 -7.79 -21.93
N LEU A 230 -8.89 -7.10 -21.45
CA LEU A 230 -9.26 -7.08 -20.04
C LEU A 230 -10.32 -8.14 -19.67
N GLY A 231 -10.80 -8.93 -20.64
CA GLY A 231 -11.90 -9.88 -20.42
C GLY A 231 -13.22 -9.21 -20.00
N LEU A 232 -13.46 -7.99 -20.50
CA LEU A 232 -14.65 -7.19 -20.25
C LEU A 232 -15.58 -7.23 -21.46
N THR A 233 -16.87 -7.05 -21.22
CA THR A 233 -17.82 -6.65 -22.28
C THR A 233 -17.63 -5.17 -22.60
N GLU A 234 -18.03 -4.72 -23.80
CA GLU A 234 -17.99 -3.29 -24.13
C GLU A 234 -18.82 -2.42 -23.18
N ALA A 235 -19.93 -2.96 -22.67
CA ALA A 235 -20.78 -2.27 -21.69
C ALA A 235 -20.08 -2.11 -20.33
N GLU A 236 -19.30 -3.10 -19.90
CA GLU A 236 -18.45 -3.02 -18.71
C GLU A 236 -17.28 -2.04 -18.93
N LEU A 237 -16.61 -2.10 -20.08
CA LEU A 237 -15.51 -1.19 -20.42
C LEU A 237 -15.97 0.28 -20.41
N ARG A 238 -17.22 0.54 -20.83
CA ARG A 238 -17.80 1.89 -20.82
C ARG A 238 -17.76 2.56 -19.45
N ALA A 239 -17.86 1.82 -18.35
CA ALA A 239 -17.78 2.37 -17.00
C ALA A 239 -16.43 3.05 -16.70
N PHE A 240 -15.36 2.65 -17.41
CA PHE A 240 -14.04 3.25 -17.27
C PHE A 240 -13.83 4.48 -18.16
N ARG A 241 -14.71 4.73 -19.12
CA ARG A 241 -14.60 5.87 -20.03
C ARG A 241 -14.68 7.18 -19.22
N ARG A 242 -13.62 7.98 -19.25
CA ARG A 242 -13.47 9.24 -18.49
C ARG A 242 -13.75 9.08 -16.99
N SER A 243 -13.43 7.90 -16.45
CA SER A 243 -13.54 7.60 -15.01
C SER A 243 -12.39 8.17 -14.18
N ARG A 244 -11.44 8.85 -14.84
CA ARG A 244 -10.33 9.56 -14.20
C ARG A 244 -9.99 10.81 -15.01
N ASP A 245 -9.58 11.85 -14.30
CA ASP A 245 -9.05 13.06 -14.91
C ASP A 245 -7.71 12.79 -15.63
N VAL A 246 -7.45 13.51 -16.73
CA VAL A 246 -6.25 13.29 -17.57
C VAL A 246 -4.97 13.58 -16.79
N ARG A 247 -4.93 14.65 -15.99
CA ARG A 247 -3.77 14.98 -15.17
C ARG A 247 -3.49 13.88 -14.14
N ALA A 248 -4.54 13.42 -13.45
CA ALA A 248 -4.42 12.32 -12.51
C ALA A 248 -3.92 11.03 -13.17
N SER A 249 -4.32 10.77 -14.43
CA SER A 249 -3.86 9.59 -15.20
C SER A 249 -2.37 9.65 -15.55
N ILE A 250 -1.78 10.85 -15.60
CA ILE A 250 -0.35 11.06 -15.87
C ILE A 250 0.47 11.06 -14.58
N GLU A 251 -0.05 11.62 -13.48
CA GLU A 251 0.65 11.76 -12.19
C GLU A 251 0.55 10.53 -11.29
N GLN A 252 -0.61 9.88 -11.22
CA GLN A 252 -0.91 8.87 -10.21
C GLN A 252 -0.46 7.46 -10.63
N TRP A 253 -0.10 6.65 -9.63
CA TRP A 253 0.50 5.32 -9.83
C TRP A 253 -0.52 4.18 -9.71
N ASP A 254 -1.71 4.45 -9.16
CA ASP A 254 -2.78 3.48 -9.02
C ASP A 254 -3.51 3.29 -10.36
N ASP A 255 -3.76 2.04 -10.74
CA ASP A 255 -4.34 1.68 -12.03
C ASP A 255 -5.70 0.98 -11.85
N PHE A 256 -6.70 1.39 -12.63
CA PHE A 256 -8.06 0.83 -12.52
C PHE A 256 -8.17 -0.57 -13.16
N VAL A 257 -7.15 -1.06 -13.87
CA VAL A 257 -7.07 -2.45 -14.33
C VAL A 257 -7.20 -3.41 -13.15
N VAL A 258 -6.64 -3.06 -11.98
CA VAL A 258 -6.79 -3.86 -10.76
C VAL A 258 -8.25 -3.89 -10.31
N ALA A 259 -8.95 -2.75 -10.34
CA ALA A 259 -10.36 -2.68 -10.00
C ALA A 259 -11.23 -3.45 -11.01
N ALA A 260 -10.96 -3.33 -12.32
CA ALA A 260 -11.65 -4.06 -13.37
C ALA A 260 -11.57 -5.57 -13.14
N ARG A 261 -10.35 -6.09 -12.90
CA ARG A 261 -10.12 -7.51 -12.62
C ARG A 261 -10.88 -7.97 -11.39
N ARG A 262 -10.95 -7.15 -10.33
CA ARG A 262 -11.70 -7.49 -9.11
C ARG A 262 -13.20 -7.50 -9.31
N LEU A 263 -13.75 -6.48 -9.96
CA LEU A 263 -15.18 -6.42 -10.26
C LEU A 263 -15.62 -7.67 -11.04
N LYS A 264 -14.79 -8.14 -11.98
CA LYS A 264 -15.00 -9.43 -12.67
C LYS A 264 -14.81 -10.63 -11.75
N THR A 265 -13.79 -10.63 -10.90
CA THR A 265 -13.51 -11.74 -9.96
C THR A 265 -14.67 -11.99 -9.01
N TYR A 266 -15.29 -10.94 -8.48
CA TYR A 266 -16.49 -11.07 -7.64
C TYR A 266 -17.81 -11.09 -8.42
N SER A 267 -17.76 -11.11 -9.76
CA SER A 267 -18.95 -11.08 -10.64
C SER A 267 -19.93 -9.95 -10.27
N VAL A 268 -19.39 -8.76 -9.96
CA VAL A 268 -20.19 -7.62 -9.52
C VAL A 268 -21.06 -7.12 -10.67
N PRO A 269 -22.38 -7.01 -10.49
CA PRO A 269 -23.26 -6.45 -11.52
C PRO A 269 -22.87 -5.01 -11.88
N ARG A 270 -22.90 -4.65 -13.16
CA ARG A 270 -22.49 -3.31 -13.65
C ARG A 270 -23.14 -2.15 -12.89
N HIS A 271 -24.42 -2.27 -12.56
CA HIS A 271 -25.17 -1.23 -11.84
C HIS A 271 -24.69 -1.01 -10.39
N GLU A 272 -23.86 -1.91 -9.84
CA GLU A 272 -23.21 -1.78 -8.54
C GLU A 272 -21.75 -1.32 -8.63
N TRP A 273 -21.24 -1.08 -9.84
CA TRP A 273 -19.91 -0.51 -10.01
C TRP A 273 -19.92 0.95 -9.54
N PRO A 274 -18.76 1.55 -9.23
CA PRO A 274 -18.69 2.98 -8.94
C PRO A 274 -19.42 3.81 -10.02
N GLY A 275 -20.24 4.76 -9.57
CA GLY A 275 -21.05 5.59 -10.47
C GLY A 275 -22.23 4.84 -11.14
N GLY A 276 -22.59 3.64 -10.65
CA GLY A 276 -23.60 2.78 -11.27
C GLY A 276 -23.11 2.11 -12.56
N GLY A 277 -21.79 2.11 -12.79
CA GLY A 277 -21.17 1.65 -14.03
C GLY A 277 -21.42 2.57 -15.22
N GLU A 278 -21.82 3.82 -14.96
CA GLU A 278 -21.97 4.86 -15.97
C GLU A 278 -20.64 5.59 -16.23
N PRO A 279 -20.35 5.98 -17.49
CA PRO A 279 -19.14 6.69 -17.85
C PRO A 279 -19.12 8.10 -17.25
N GLU A 280 -17.96 8.78 -17.31
CA GLU A 280 -17.81 10.20 -16.93
C GLU A 280 -18.12 10.49 -15.44
N THR A 281 -17.86 9.52 -14.57
CA THR A 281 -18.12 9.60 -13.11
C THR A 281 -16.83 9.54 -12.27
N PRO A 282 -15.81 10.39 -12.50
CA PRO A 282 -14.50 10.25 -11.86
C PRO A 282 -14.53 10.36 -10.33
N SER A 283 -15.44 11.17 -9.78
CA SER A 283 -15.62 11.32 -8.33
C SER A 283 -16.08 10.02 -7.65
N ALA A 284 -16.83 9.17 -8.36
CA ALA A 284 -17.28 7.89 -7.83
C ALA A 284 -16.12 6.89 -7.69
N TRP A 285 -15.11 7.00 -8.55
CA TRP A 285 -13.95 6.11 -8.55
C TRP A 285 -12.86 6.56 -7.58
N GLN A 286 -12.64 7.87 -7.39
CA GLN A 286 -11.49 8.45 -6.67
C GLN A 286 -11.20 7.83 -5.30
N ASN A 287 -12.22 7.46 -4.53
CA ASN A 287 -12.08 6.86 -3.19
C ASN A 287 -12.60 5.42 -3.12
N SER A 288 -12.79 4.81 -4.28
CA SER A 288 -13.40 3.49 -4.42
C SER A 288 -12.56 2.43 -3.70
N PRO A 289 -13.17 1.58 -2.86
CA PRO A 289 -12.47 0.47 -2.20
C PRO A 289 -11.91 -0.53 -3.22
N TRP A 290 -12.45 -0.54 -4.43
CA TRP A 290 -11.98 -1.39 -5.54
C TRP A 290 -10.55 -1.06 -6.00
N LEU A 291 -10.05 0.15 -5.72
CA LEU A 291 -8.70 0.61 -6.08
C LEU A 291 -7.63 0.31 -5.03
N ARG A 292 -8.01 -0.13 -3.82
CA ARG A 292 -7.07 -0.32 -2.69
C ARG A 292 -6.29 -1.65 -2.78
N SER A 293 -5.47 -1.96 -1.77
CA SER A 293 -4.52 -3.10 -1.66
C SER A 293 -4.86 -4.37 -2.48
N PRO A 294 -3.88 -5.04 -3.14
CA PRO A 294 -4.04 -6.18 -4.07
C PRO A 294 -4.77 -7.41 -3.53
N ARG A 295 -4.97 -7.55 -2.21
CA ARG A 295 -5.45 -8.79 -1.61
C ARG A 295 -6.93 -9.03 -1.89
N THR A 296 -7.24 -10.19 -2.46
CA THR A 296 -8.60 -10.74 -2.51
C THR A 296 -9.03 -11.10 -1.10
N HIS A 297 -10.28 -10.76 -0.78
CA HIS A 297 -10.91 -11.02 0.50
C HIS A 297 -12.03 -12.04 0.29
N LEU A 298 -12.44 -12.69 1.38
CA LEU A 298 -13.57 -13.63 1.36
C LEU A 298 -14.86 -12.98 0.83
N ILE A 299 -15.00 -11.68 1.07
CA ILE A 299 -16.12 -10.87 0.59
C ILE A 299 -15.59 -9.69 -0.23
N ARG A 300 -16.50 -9.07 -0.98
CA ARG A 300 -16.16 -7.93 -1.83
C ARG A 300 -15.58 -6.75 -1.01
N PRO A 301 -14.55 -6.05 -1.53
CA PRO A 301 -13.93 -4.91 -0.85
C PRO A 301 -14.89 -3.77 -0.48
N ASP A 302 -15.97 -3.56 -1.24
CA ASP A 302 -16.94 -2.51 -0.95
C ASP A 302 -17.82 -2.77 0.28
N TYR A 303 -17.77 -3.98 0.84
CA TYR A 303 -18.40 -4.34 2.10
C TYR A 303 -17.47 -4.10 3.31
N LEU A 304 -16.19 -3.86 3.04
CA LEU A 304 -15.17 -3.61 4.05
C LEU A 304 -15.06 -2.10 4.26
N ASP A 305 -15.24 -1.64 5.50
CA ASP A 305 -14.79 -0.31 5.90
C ASP A 305 -13.43 -0.46 6.61
N GLU A 306 -12.36 0.03 5.99
CA GLU A 306 -11.01 0.00 6.56
C GLU A 306 -10.90 0.79 7.88
N LYS A 307 -11.85 1.69 8.18
CA LYS A 307 -11.90 2.43 9.45
C LYS A 307 -12.55 1.62 10.57
N GLU A 308 -13.21 0.50 10.26
CA GLU A 308 -13.93 -0.32 11.23
C GLU A 308 -13.29 -1.71 11.37
N ALA A 309 -12.30 -1.82 12.28
CA ALA A 309 -11.67 -3.09 12.64
C ALA A 309 -12.69 -4.20 12.95
N GLY A 310 -13.85 -3.85 13.50
CA GLY A 310 -14.90 -4.81 13.85
C GLY A 310 -15.52 -5.56 12.67
N ILE A 311 -15.49 -5.03 11.44
CA ILE A 311 -15.95 -5.75 10.25
C ILE A 311 -14.95 -6.85 9.88
N GLN A 312 -13.65 -6.52 9.88
CA GLN A 312 -12.60 -7.47 9.58
C GLN A 312 -12.59 -8.60 10.60
N ASP A 313 -12.72 -8.26 11.89
CA ASP A 313 -12.87 -9.23 12.99
C ASP A 313 -14.07 -10.16 12.77
N ALA A 314 -15.21 -9.62 12.34
CA ALA A 314 -16.42 -10.41 12.07
C ALA A 314 -16.23 -11.44 10.97
N ILE A 315 -15.56 -11.05 9.88
CA ILE A 315 -15.33 -11.92 8.73
C ILE A 315 -14.30 -12.99 9.06
N LEU A 316 -13.21 -12.62 9.74
CA LEU A 316 -12.20 -13.58 10.19
C LEU A 316 -12.80 -14.58 11.19
N ALA A 317 -13.61 -14.10 12.13
CA ALA A 317 -14.24 -14.97 13.10
C ALA A 317 -15.26 -15.92 12.43
N LEU A 318 -16.10 -15.43 11.51
CA LEU A 318 -17.03 -16.25 10.74
C LEU A 318 -16.29 -17.30 9.89
N LYS A 319 -15.16 -16.91 9.27
CA LYS A 319 -14.29 -17.82 8.55
C LYS A 319 -13.84 -18.96 9.45
N ASP A 320 -13.31 -18.64 10.62
CA ASP A 320 -12.69 -19.63 11.51
C ASP A 320 -13.70 -20.49 12.29
N ASP A 321 -14.87 -19.95 12.65
CA ASP A 321 -15.88 -20.68 13.44
C ASP A 321 -16.87 -21.48 12.62
N LEU A 322 -17.19 -21.02 11.41
CA LEU A 322 -18.26 -21.63 10.62
C LEU A 322 -17.74 -22.28 9.35
N ILE A 323 -16.94 -21.57 8.57
CA ILE A 323 -16.57 -22.03 7.22
C ILE A 323 -15.41 -23.01 7.29
N ARG A 324 -14.35 -22.69 8.05
CA ARG A 324 -13.16 -23.53 8.13
C ARG A 324 -13.45 -24.92 8.73
N PRO A 325 -14.31 -25.08 9.77
CA PRO A 325 -14.75 -26.40 10.23
C PRO A 325 -15.45 -27.21 9.14
N LEU A 326 -16.31 -26.55 8.35
CA LEU A 326 -16.96 -27.20 7.21
C LEU A 326 -15.95 -27.63 6.15
N VAL A 327 -15.01 -26.75 5.78
CA VAL A 327 -13.97 -27.07 4.80
C VAL A 327 -13.09 -28.24 5.26
N ALA A 328 -12.74 -28.28 6.55
CA ALA A 328 -11.96 -29.38 7.13
C ALA A 328 -12.72 -30.72 7.10
N ASP A 329 -14.02 -30.71 7.42
CA ASP A 329 -14.89 -31.89 7.34
C ASP A 329 -15.04 -32.41 5.89
N ARG A 330 -15.07 -31.49 4.92
CA ARG A 330 -15.22 -31.80 3.49
C ARG A 330 -13.88 -32.12 2.79
N LEU A 331 -12.75 -32.09 3.50
CA LEU A 331 -11.43 -32.26 2.92
C LEU A 331 -11.26 -33.68 2.32
N PRO A 332 -10.86 -33.81 1.03
CA PRO A 332 -10.66 -35.11 0.41
C PRO A 332 -9.50 -35.86 1.08
N HIS A 333 -9.76 -37.09 1.55
CA HIS A 333 -8.78 -37.89 2.29
C HIS A 333 -7.56 -38.30 1.44
N ALA A 334 -7.68 -38.27 0.10
CA ALA A 334 -6.64 -38.71 -0.83
C ALA A 334 -5.58 -37.63 -1.16
N ASP A 335 -5.82 -36.35 -0.82
CA ASP A 335 -5.10 -35.22 -1.43
C ASP A 335 -4.36 -34.30 -0.45
N LEU A 336 -4.02 -34.78 0.76
CA LEU A 336 -3.32 -34.00 1.80
C LEU A 336 -1.92 -33.48 1.38
N ARG A 337 -1.36 -33.96 0.26
CA ARG A 337 -0.08 -33.49 -0.30
C ARG A 337 -0.24 -32.40 -1.36
N ASN A 338 -1.45 -32.12 -1.82
CA ASN A 338 -1.71 -31.07 -2.81
C ASN A 338 -1.67 -29.70 -2.11
N THR A 339 -0.66 -28.90 -2.43
CA THR A 339 -0.43 -27.59 -1.82
C THR A 339 -1.56 -26.61 -2.10
N ALA A 340 -2.26 -26.73 -3.23
CA ALA A 340 -3.41 -25.88 -3.54
C ALA A 340 -4.63 -26.23 -2.66
N ILE A 341 -4.87 -27.52 -2.42
CA ILE A 341 -5.93 -27.99 -1.52
C ILE A 341 -5.60 -27.61 -0.06
N ALA A 342 -4.34 -27.77 0.36
CA ALA A 342 -3.89 -27.32 1.68
C ALA A 342 -4.07 -25.81 1.86
N HIS A 343 -3.74 -25.01 0.83
CA HIS A 343 -3.94 -23.56 0.84
C HIS A 343 -5.42 -23.17 0.93
N LEU A 344 -6.31 -23.83 0.18
CA LEU A 344 -7.76 -23.62 0.32
C LEU A 344 -8.25 -23.96 1.72
N ALA A 345 -7.76 -25.05 2.31
CA ALA A 345 -8.16 -25.49 3.65
C ALA A 345 -7.67 -24.56 4.77
N SER A 346 -6.53 -23.88 4.60
CA SER A 346 -5.99 -22.95 5.60
C SER A 346 -6.46 -21.51 5.41
N GLU A 347 -6.38 -21.01 4.17
CA GLU A 347 -6.63 -19.59 3.85
C GLU A 347 -8.04 -19.32 3.37
N LEU A 348 -8.79 -20.35 2.97
CA LEU A 348 -10.07 -20.22 2.28
C LEU A 348 -9.94 -19.42 0.97
N ASP A 349 -8.82 -19.60 0.28
CA ASP A 349 -8.51 -18.94 -0.99
C ASP A 349 -7.88 -19.91 -2.01
N PHE A 350 -7.98 -19.56 -3.29
CA PHE A 350 -7.28 -20.28 -4.35
C PHE A 350 -5.85 -19.73 -4.47
N PRO A 351 -4.90 -20.53 -4.97
CA PRO A 351 -3.57 -20.01 -5.32
C PRO A 351 -3.68 -18.84 -6.31
N PRO A 352 -2.80 -17.82 -6.25
CA PRO A 352 -2.87 -16.63 -7.10
C PRO A 352 -2.94 -16.94 -8.61
N SER A 353 -2.29 -18.02 -9.05
CA SER A 353 -2.32 -18.49 -10.44
C SER A 353 -3.70 -18.92 -10.94
N ARG A 354 -4.65 -19.16 -10.04
CA ARG A 354 -6.02 -19.59 -10.35
C ARG A 354 -7.06 -18.48 -10.15
N HIS A 355 -6.66 -17.28 -9.73
CA HIS A 355 -7.61 -16.17 -9.49
C HIS A 355 -8.37 -15.71 -10.74
N GLY A 356 -7.85 -15.98 -11.95
CA GLY A 356 -8.54 -15.70 -13.21
C GLY A 356 -9.59 -16.75 -13.62
N SER A 357 -9.68 -17.88 -12.91
CA SER A 357 -10.51 -19.03 -13.30
C SER A 357 -12.00 -18.83 -13.07
N ALA A 358 -12.85 -19.54 -13.83
CA ALA A 358 -14.29 -19.51 -13.63
C ALA A 358 -14.70 -20.16 -12.30
N GLU A 359 -13.93 -21.17 -11.87
CA GLU A 359 -14.12 -21.91 -10.63
C GLU A 359 -13.87 -21.02 -9.41
N TYR A 360 -12.83 -20.18 -9.44
CA TYR A 360 -12.58 -19.21 -8.38
C TYR A 360 -13.70 -18.17 -8.26
N ARG A 361 -14.19 -17.66 -9.40
CA ARG A 361 -15.35 -16.75 -9.40
C ARG A 361 -16.60 -17.41 -8.83
N ALA A 362 -16.86 -18.65 -9.20
CA ALA A 362 -17.98 -19.42 -8.69
C ALA A 362 -17.86 -19.67 -7.17
N PHE A 363 -16.64 -19.93 -6.68
CA PHE A 363 -16.34 -20.08 -5.26
C PHE A 363 -16.65 -18.79 -4.47
N LEU A 364 -16.12 -17.64 -4.89
CA LEU A 364 -16.39 -16.35 -4.25
C LEU A 364 -17.89 -15.98 -4.31
N LEU A 365 -18.57 -16.28 -5.42
CA LEU A 365 -20.01 -16.04 -5.55
C LEU A 365 -20.82 -16.90 -4.57
N GLY A 366 -20.45 -18.17 -4.38
CA GLY A 366 -21.09 -19.06 -3.42
C GLY A 366 -20.90 -18.56 -1.98
N LEU A 367 -19.70 -18.11 -1.63
CA LEU A 367 -19.42 -17.49 -0.33
C LEU A 367 -20.21 -16.20 -0.13
N HIS A 368 -20.25 -15.33 -1.15
CA HIS A 368 -21.06 -14.11 -1.12
C HIS A 368 -22.54 -14.43 -0.89
N ARG A 369 -23.10 -15.43 -1.57
CA ARG A 369 -24.49 -15.86 -1.37
C ARG A 369 -24.74 -16.33 0.07
N ALA A 370 -23.83 -17.12 0.63
CA ALA A 370 -23.98 -17.68 1.97
C ALA A 370 -23.82 -16.62 3.09
N ILE A 371 -22.86 -15.71 2.93
CA ILE A 371 -22.47 -14.74 3.96
C ILE A 371 -23.24 -13.43 3.81
N VAL A 372 -23.33 -12.87 2.60
CA VAL A 372 -23.86 -11.52 2.35
C VAL A 372 -25.31 -11.58 1.85
N GLY A 373 -25.59 -12.49 0.92
CA GLY A 373 -26.90 -12.64 0.26
C GLY A 373 -27.24 -11.41 -0.58
N ASN A 374 -28.48 -10.93 -0.49
CA ASN A 374 -28.98 -9.76 -1.23
C ASN A 374 -28.75 -8.42 -0.50
N ARG A 375 -28.02 -8.42 0.63
CA ARG A 375 -27.78 -7.20 1.41
C ARG A 375 -26.83 -6.27 0.66
N LYS A 376 -27.12 -4.98 0.73
CA LYS A 376 -26.20 -3.92 0.27
C LYS A 376 -25.11 -3.67 1.33
N PRO A 377 -23.97 -3.06 0.95
CA PRO A 377 -22.83 -2.86 1.86
C PRO A 377 -23.20 -2.31 3.24
N LYS A 378 -23.97 -1.21 3.30
CA LYS A 378 -24.40 -0.60 4.56
C LYS A 378 -25.15 -1.56 5.49
N ALA A 379 -26.07 -2.36 4.94
CA ALA A 379 -26.83 -3.33 5.73
C ALA A 379 -25.96 -4.48 6.25
N PHE A 380 -24.91 -4.85 5.52
CA PHE A 380 -23.93 -5.82 6.00
C PHE A 380 -23.04 -5.23 7.10
N GLN A 381 -22.57 -3.99 6.94
CA GLN A 381 -21.78 -3.26 7.93
C GLN A 381 -22.55 -3.10 9.26
N GLU A 382 -23.82 -2.72 9.20
CA GLU A 382 -24.70 -2.66 10.38
C GLU A 382 -24.86 -4.03 11.07
N ALA A 383 -24.95 -5.11 10.28
CA ALA A 383 -24.99 -6.48 10.80
C ALA A 383 -23.67 -6.91 11.43
N ALA A 384 -22.53 -6.54 10.84
CA ALA A 384 -21.20 -6.74 11.41
C ALA A 384 -21.04 -6.00 12.74
N ALA A 385 -21.50 -4.75 12.84
CA ALA A 385 -21.50 -3.99 14.09
C ALA A 385 -22.43 -4.61 15.16
N LEU A 386 -23.56 -5.18 14.76
CA LEU A 386 -24.45 -5.95 15.65
C LEU A 386 -23.77 -7.23 16.17
N TRP A 387 -23.10 -7.97 15.28
CA TRP A 387 -22.34 -9.16 15.64
C TRP A 387 -21.15 -8.84 16.53
N HIS A 388 -20.41 -7.76 16.24
CA HIS A 388 -19.18 -7.41 16.96
C HIS A 388 -19.46 -7.08 18.43
N ARG A 389 -20.66 -6.56 18.75
CA ARG A 389 -21.14 -6.42 20.14
C ARG A 389 -21.28 -7.75 20.90
N ARG A 390 -21.42 -8.87 20.19
CA ARG A 390 -21.55 -10.23 20.72
C ARG A 390 -20.27 -11.06 20.61
N ALA A 391 -19.18 -10.50 20.09
CA ALA A 391 -17.91 -11.21 19.87
C ALA A 391 -17.34 -11.87 21.16
N ALA A 392 -17.61 -11.26 22.32
CA ALA A 392 -17.29 -11.83 23.64
C ALA A 392 -17.81 -13.28 23.81
N SER A 393 -19.02 -13.56 23.33
CA SER A 393 -19.67 -14.87 23.46
C SER A 393 -18.93 -15.92 22.63
N LEU A 394 -18.31 -15.51 21.53
CA LEU A 394 -17.57 -16.40 20.65
C LEU A 394 -16.18 -16.70 21.19
N SER A 395 -15.48 -15.70 21.75
CA SER A 395 -14.24 -15.94 22.47
C SER A 395 -14.46 -16.87 23.68
N ALA A 396 -15.61 -16.74 24.38
CA ALA A 396 -16.05 -17.68 25.41
C ALA A 396 -16.10 -19.11 24.87
N LEU A 397 -16.88 -19.31 23.81
CA LEU A 397 -17.12 -20.61 23.21
C LEU A 397 -15.82 -21.29 22.77
N ARG A 398 -14.94 -20.53 22.09
CA ARG A 398 -13.66 -21.04 21.57
C ARG A 398 -12.71 -21.51 22.67
N HIS A 399 -12.62 -20.78 23.77
CA HIS A 399 -11.53 -20.96 24.75
C HIS A 399 -11.98 -21.55 26.09
N GLU A 400 -13.24 -21.39 26.48
CA GLU A 400 -13.73 -21.91 27.76
C GLU A 400 -14.32 -23.33 27.63
N HIS A 401 -14.83 -23.71 26.46
CA HIS A 401 -15.41 -25.04 26.23
C HIS A 401 -14.37 -26.17 26.18
N THR A 402 -13.10 -25.84 25.93
CA THR A 402 -11.97 -26.78 25.94
C THR A 402 -11.12 -26.69 27.22
N ALA A 403 -11.35 -25.70 28.08
CA ALA A 403 -10.54 -25.45 29.26
C ALA A 403 -11.13 -26.11 30.52
N GLU A 404 -10.30 -26.85 31.25
CA GLU A 404 -10.67 -27.44 32.56
C GLU A 404 -11.13 -26.41 33.62
N ARG A 405 -10.88 -25.10 33.39
CA ARG A 405 -11.30 -23.99 34.26
C ARG A 405 -11.68 -22.75 33.43
N PRO A 406 -12.97 -22.43 33.27
CA PRO A 406 -13.41 -21.21 32.59
C PRO A 406 -13.02 -19.94 33.38
N GLY A 407 -12.83 -18.82 32.69
CA GLY A 407 -12.53 -17.51 33.30
C GLY A 407 -11.11 -17.29 33.85
N TRP A 408 -10.91 -16.18 34.56
CA TRP A 408 -9.65 -15.76 35.17
C TRP A 408 -9.88 -15.19 36.58
N PRO A 409 -8.85 -15.16 37.45
CA PRO A 409 -8.99 -14.58 38.78
C PRO A 409 -9.30 -13.08 38.72
N ALA A 410 -10.18 -12.63 39.61
CA ALA A 410 -10.46 -11.22 39.82
C ALA A 410 -9.21 -10.45 40.26
N LEU A 411 -9.12 -9.16 39.92
CA LEU A 411 -8.11 -8.25 40.46
C LEU A 411 -8.15 -8.19 42.00
N CYS A 412 -9.35 -8.05 42.55
CA CYS A 412 -9.65 -7.92 43.97
C CYS A 412 -11.11 -8.36 44.22
N ALA A 413 -11.55 -8.40 45.48
CA ALA A 413 -12.97 -8.50 45.80
C ALA A 413 -13.75 -7.27 45.25
N ALA A 414 -15.08 -7.36 45.20
CA ALA A 414 -15.89 -6.19 44.84
C ALA A 414 -15.62 -5.03 45.82
N TRP A 415 -15.29 -3.86 45.28
CA TRP A 415 -15.07 -2.65 46.08
C TRP A 415 -16.35 -1.84 46.14
N ARG A 416 -16.60 -1.19 47.28
CA ARG A 416 -17.72 -0.27 47.47
C ARG A 416 -17.21 1.04 48.03
N SER A 417 -17.73 2.16 47.53
CA SER A 417 -17.44 3.48 48.08
C SER A 417 -17.97 3.60 49.50
N HIS A 418 -17.42 4.54 50.27
CA HIS A 418 -17.78 4.75 51.68
C HIS A 418 -19.27 5.09 51.87
N ASP A 419 -19.87 5.81 50.92
CA ASP A 419 -21.30 6.14 50.89
C ASP A 419 -22.18 5.00 50.33
N GLY A 420 -21.57 3.88 49.93
CA GLY A 420 -22.24 2.71 49.34
C GLY A 420 -22.83 2.94 47.95
N ARG A 421 -22.63 4.13 47.36
CA ARG A 421 -23.25 4.54 46.10
C ARG A 421 -22.61 3.90 44.87
N TYR A 422 -21.30 3.70 44.92
CA TYR A 422 -20.50 3.16 43.83
C TYR A 422 -19.96 1.78 44.16
N GLU A 423 -19.97 0.89 43.17
CA GLU A 423 -19.41 -0.46 43.28
C GLU A 423 -18.49 -0.74 42.08
N VAL A 424 -17.33 -1.33 42.32
CA VAL A 424 -16.40 -1.80 41.29
C VAL A 424 -16.29 -3.31 41.36
N VAL A 425 -16.67 -3.98 40.28
CA VAL A 425 -16.68 -5.46 40.18
C VAL A 425 -15.77 -5.90 39.04
N ALA A 426 -14.83 -6.79 39.31
CA ALA A 426 -14.02 -7.41 38.25
C ALA A 426 -14.85 -8.36 37.41
N LEU A 427 -14.76 -8.25 36.09
CA LEU A 427 -15.36 -9.20 35.15
C LEU A 427 -14.36 -10.33 34.93
N THR A 428 -14.76 -11.54 35.29
CA THR A 428 -13.84 -12.68 35.49
C THR A 428 -14.05 -13.82 34.51
N SER A 429 -15.02 -13.70 33.63
CA SER A 429 -15.35 -14.71 32.63
C SER A 429 -15.73 -14.04 31.32
N ALA A 430 -15.68 -14.79 30.23
CA ALA A 430 -16.22 -14.31 28.98
C ALA A 430 -17.72 -13.95 29.09
N SER A 431 -18.48 -14.75 29.85
CA SER A 431 -19.91 -14.47 30.13
C SER A 431 -20.09 -13.10 30.80
N ASP A 432 -19.24 -12.74 31.76
CA ASP A 432 -19.29 -11.42 32.40
C ASP A 432 -19.04 -10.29 31.39
N LEU A 433 -18.04 -10.46 30.51
CA LEU A 433 -17.75 -9.50 29.43
C LEU A 433 -18.92 -9.35 28.45
N VAL A 434 -19.59 -10.46 28.10
CA VAL A 434 -20.80 -10.46 27.23
C VAL A 434 -21.93 -9.66 27.87
N ILE A 435 -22.25 -9.99 29.13
CA ILE A 435 -23.37 -9.38 29.85
C ILE A 435 -23.11 -7.89 30.01
N GLU A 436 -21.88 -7.50 30.37
CA GLU A 436 -21.50 -6.10 30.49
C GLU A 436 -21.55 -5.39 29.13
N GLY A 437 -20.94 -5.95 28.09
CA GLY A 437 -20.89 -5.35 26.75
C GLY A 437 -22.27 -5.14 26.13
N ASN A 438 -23.20 -6.09 26.34
CA ASN A 438 -24.58 -5.96 25.90
C ASN A 438 -25.32 -4.85 26.65
N ALA A 439 -25.19 -4.79 27.99
CA ALA A 439 -25.84 -3.78 28.80
C ALA A 439 -25.29 -2.37 28.50
N MET A 440 -23.97 -2.27 28.32
CA MET A 440 -23.25 -1.02 28.09
C MET A 440 -23.17 -0.63 26.60
N GLN A 441 -23.64 -1.48 25.70
CA GLN A 441 -23.62 -1.27 24.24
C GLN A 441 -22.23 -0.90 23.68
N HIS A 442 -21.17 -1.53 24.18
CA HIS A 442 -19.82 -1.33 23.66
C HIS A 442 -18.94 -2.60 23.74
N CYS A 443 -17.81 -2.58 23.03
CA CYS A 443 -17.04 -3.77 22.61
C CYS A 443 -16.07 -4.32 23.65
N VAL A 444 -16.46 -4.36 24.93
CA VAL A 444 -15.60 -4.89 26.00
C VAL A 444 -15.27 -6.38 25.85
N GLY A 445 -16.05 -7.08 25.02
CA GLY A 445 -15.80 -8.45 24.61
C GLY A 445 -14.46 -8.75 23.97
N GLY A 446 -13.93 -7.81 23.19
CA GLY A 446 -12.65 -7.98 22.49
C GLY A 446 -11.45 -8.11 23.44
N TYR A 447 -11.64 -7.85 24.74
CA TYR A 447 -10.58 -7.98 25.75
C TYR A 447 -10.41 -9.40 26.27
N TYR A 448 -11.18 -10.39 25.78
CA TYR A 448 -11.11 -11.77 26.28
C TYR A 448 -9.66 -12.31 26.31
N ASP A 449 -8.93 -12.26 25.19
CA ASP A 449 -7.60 -12.87 25.09
C ASP A 449 -6.61 -12.26 26.11
N VAL A 450 -6.62 -10.93 26.23
CA VAL A 450 -5.73 -10.21 27.17
C VAL A 450 -6.14 -10.38 28.63
N CYS A 451 -7.43 -10.57 28.90
CA CYS A 451 -7.92 -10.92 30.24
C CYS A 451 -7.63 -12.38 30.61
N ARG A 452 -7.82 -13.31 29.67
CA ARG A 452 -7.51 -14.73 29.82
C ARG A 452 -6.02 -14.96 30.00
N ARG A 453 -5.17 -14.20 29.31
CA ARG A 453 -3.72 -14.17 29.53
C ARG A 453 -3.34 -13.60 30.90
N GLY A 454 -4.23 -12.76 31.47
CA GLY A 454 -4.08 -12.13 32.77
C GLY A 454 -3.24 -10.85 32.73
N ASP A 455 -3.12 -10.21 31.58
CA ASP A 455 -2.40 -8.93 31.45
C ASP A 455 -3.31 -7.71 31.61
N THR A 456 -4.62 -7.91 31.46
CA THR A 456 -5.63 -6.87 31.62
C THR A 456 -6.75 -7.38 32.53
N GLN A 457 -7.36 -6.46 33.28
CA GLN A 457 -8.57 -6.69 34.05
C GLN A 457 -9.61 -5.66 33.61
N ILE A 458 -10.78 -6.13 33.20
CA ILE A 458 -11.93 -5.28 32.95
C ILE A 458 -12.78 -5.23 34.22
N LEU A 459 -13.13 -4.03 34.64
CA LEU A 459 -13.98 -3.78 35.81
C LEU A 459 -15.28 -3.10 35.37
N SER A 460 -16.40 -3.52 35.94
CA SER A 460 -17.69 -2.82 35.87
C SER A 460 -17.79 -1.84 37.03
N LEU A 461 -17.85 -0.55 36.71
CA LEU A 461 -18.17 0.50 37.66
C LEU A 461 -19.69 0.74 37.63
N ARG A 462 -20.31 0.53 38.79
CA ARG A 462 -21.76 0.63 38.99
C ARG A 462 -22.07 1.80 39.89
N ARG A 463 -23.20 2.46 39.63
CA ARG A 463 -23.75 3.56 40.42
C ARG A 463 -25.18 3.19 40.79
N ASP A 464 -25.49 3.21 42.08
CA ASP A 464 -26.83 2.90 42.59
C ASP A 464 -27.35 1.54 42.08
N GLY A 465 -26.47 0.53 42.04
CA GLY A 465 -26.75 -0.82 41.53
C GLY A 465 -26.82 -0.96 40.01
N HIS A 466 -26.71 0.13 39.25
CA HIS A 466 -26.78 0.12 37.78
C HIS A 466 -25.39 0.23 37.16
N ARG A 467 -25.14 -0.48 36.05
CA ARG A 467 -23.89 -0.37 35.28
C ARG A 467 -23.75 1.05 34.72
N ALA A 468 -22.63 1.70 35.02
CA ALA A 468 -22.42 3.12 34.69
C ALA A 468 -21.20 3.31 33.77
N ALA A 469 -20.12 2.56 33.98
CA ALA A 469 -18.93 2.59 33.14
C ALA A 469 -18.15 1.27 33.24
N THR A 470 -17.23 1.08 32.30
CA THR A 470 -16.21 0.02 32.36
C THR A 470 -14.82 0.64 32.46
N VAL A 471 -13.95 -0.02 33.21
CA VAL A 471 -12.56 0.39 33.42
C VAL A 471 -11.64 -0.74 33.00
N GLU A 472 -10.69 -0.45 32.12
CA GLU A 472 -9.60 -1.34 31.79
C GLU A 472 -8.40 -1.03 32.70
N ILE A 473 -7.91 -2.05 33.41
CA ILE A 473 -6.67 -1.99 34.18
C ILE A 473 -5.65 -2.91 33.54
N ALA A 474 -4.62 -2.34 32.95
CA ALA A 474 -3.44 -3.06 32.47
C ALA A 474 -2.49 -3.38 33.65
N LEU A 475 -1.99 -4.62 33.65
CA LEU A 475 -1.05 -5.16 34.63
C LEU A 475 0.36 -5.19 34.02
N GLU A 476 1.01 -4.03 33.96
CA GLU A 476 2.33 -3.84 33.33
C GLU A 476 3.49 -4.26 34.27
N GLY A 477 4.67 -4.52 33.70
CA GLY A 477 5.88 -4.85 34.46
C GLY A 477 5.98 -6.32 34.90
N SER A 478 6.60 -6.55 36.06
CA SER A 478 6.86 -7.90 36.58
C SER A 478 5.56 -8.67 36.88
N ILE A 479 5.55 -9.98 36.64
CA ILE A 479 4.42 -10.85 36.98
C ILE A 479 4.16 -10.86 38.51
N GLU A 480 5.21 -10.79 39.33
CA GLU A 480 5.10 -10.85 40.80
C GLU A 480 4.58 -9.56 41.42
N ALA A 481 4.84 -8.42 40.78
CA ALA A 481 4.49 -7.10 41.28
C ALA A 481 4.08 -6.19 40.11
N PRO A 482 2.90 -6.41 39.51
CA PRO A 482 2.47 -5.62 38.37
C PRO A 482 2.14 -4.19 38.79
N ALA A 483 2.57 -3.23 37.96
CA ALA A 483 2.10 -1.87 38.03
C ALA A 483 0.68 -1.78 37.43
N LEU A 484 -0.24 -1.15 38.15
CA LEU A 484 -1.60 -0.92 37.69
C LEU A 484 -1.65 0.36 36.86
N LYS A 485 -2.08 0.24 35.60
CA LYS A 485 -2.30 1.38 34.72
C LYS A 485 -3.73 1.36 34.20
N VAL A 486 -4.42 2.49 34.30
CA VAL A 486 -5.73 2.64 33.68
C VAL A 486 -5.51 2.79 32.17
N GLY A 487 -6.08 1.87 31.39
CA GLY A 487 -6.14 1.95 29.94
C GLY A 487 -7.35 2.79 29.53
N GLN A 488 -8.42 2.12 29.13
CA GLN A 488 -9.70 2.74 28.79
C GLN A 488 -10.64 2.92 29.99
N PHE A 489 -11.35 4.05 30.02
CA PHE A 489 -12.47 4.30 30.94
C PHE A 489 -13.66 4.84 30.15
N LYS A 490 -14.73 4.04 29.99
CA LYS A 490 -15.80 4.29 29.02
C LYS A 490 -17.19 4.04 29.61
N ALA A 491 -18.13 4.91 29.30
CA ALA A 491 -19.55 4.75 29.61
C ALA A 491 -20.31 4.09 28.44
N ILE A 492 -21.64 4.05 28.55
CA ILE A 492 -22.53 3.47 27.54
C ILE A 492 -22.19 3.97 26.12
N ARG A 493 -22.13 3.07 25.14
CA ARG A 493 -21.73 3.38 23.74
C ARG A 493 -20.36 4.05 23.59
N ASN A 494 -19.37 3.66 24.39
CA ASN A 494 -18.01 4.23 24.37
C ASN A 494 -17.94 5.76 24.65
N THR A 495 -18.96 6.32 25.28
CA THR A 495 -18.99 7.74 25.63
C THR A 495 -18.09 8.04 26.83
N ARG A 496 -17.82 9.33 27.07
CA ARG A 496 -17.06 9.78 28.25
C ARG A 496 -17.89 9.52 29.53
N PRO A 497 -17.31 8.90 30.57
CA PRO A 497 -17.96 8.78 31.88
C PRO A 497 -18.25 10.15 32.51
N ALA A 498 -19.29 10.23 33.33
CA ALA A 498 -19.58 11.41 34.13
C ALA A 498 -18.47 11.70 35.16
N ASP A 499 -18.35 12.94 35.62
CA ASP A 499 -17.25 13.36 36.49
C ASP A 499 -17.29 12.65 37.86
N ASP A 500 -18.48 12.37 38.38
CA ASP A 500 -18.66 11.61 39.63
C ASP A 500 -18.08 10.19 39.56
N LEU A 501 -18.10 9.58 38.37
CA LEU A 501 -17.49 8.26 38.13
C LEU A 501 -15.95 8.32 38.14
N HIS A 502 -15.35 9.46 37.80
CA HIS A 502 -13.90 9.64 37.89
C HIS A 502 -13.44 9.74 39.34
N ASP A 503 -14.24 10.38 40.19
CA ASP A 503 -13.97 10.46 41.62
C ASP A 503 -14.06 9.08 42.27
N ALA A 504 -15.11 8.30 41.96
CA ALA A 504 -15.23 6.91 42.41
C ALA A 504 -14.06 6.03 41.96
N LEU A 505 -13.61 6.16 40.71
CA LEU A 505 -12.43 5.45 40.20
C LEU A 505 -11.15 5.88 40.95
N ARG A 506 -10.99 7.17 41.26
CA ARG A 506 -9.83 7.68 42.00
C ARG A 506 -9.78 7.12 43.41
N ASP A 507 -10.93 7.05 44.08
CA ASP A 507 -11.06 6.47 45.42
C ASP A 507 -10.73 4.98 45.42
N PHE A 508 -11.28 4.21 44.47
CA PHE A 508 -10.95 2.80 44.30
C PHE A 508 -9.45 2.57 44.09
N LEU A 509 -8.82 3.33 43.19
CA LEU A 509 -7.37 3.21 42.91
C LEU A 509 -6.52 3.62 44.12
N ARG A 510 -6.95 4.62 44.89
CA ARG A 510 -6.29 5.00 46.15
C ARG A 510 -6.32 3.83 47.13
N ASP A 511 -7.48 3.20 47.30
CA ASP A 511 -7.67 2.11 48.26
C ASP A 511 -6.89 0.85 47.87
N LEU A 512 -6.78 0.55 46.57
CA LEU A 512 -5.90 -0.51 46.07
C LEU A 512 -4.43 -0.21 46.39
N ARG A 513 -3.97 1.03 46.12
CA ARG A 513 -2.56 1.43 46.33
C ARG A 513 -2.17 1.49 47.80
N SER A 514 -3.08 1.91 48.67
CA SER A 514 -2.87 1.95 50.12
C SER A 514 -3.02 0.59 50.80
N GLN A 515 -3.41 -0.46 50.05
CA GLN A 515 -3.76 -1.79 50.56
C GLN A 515 -4.99 -1.79 51.49
N ALA A 516 -5.77 -0.71 51.52
CA ALA A 516 -7.07 -0.69 52.20
C ALA A 516 -8.07 -1.64 51.54
N HIS A 517 -7.94 -1.85 50.22
CA HIS A 517 -8.63 -2.91 49.47
C HIS A 517 -7.60 -3.82 48.80
N ALA A 518 -7.36 -4.99 49.38
CA ALA A 518 -6.27 -5.86 48.94
C ALA A 518 -6.53 -6.49 47.56
N MET A 519 -5.50 -6.52 46.72
CA MET A 519 -5.50 -7.32 45.49
C MET A 519 -5.30 -8.81 45.77
N ASN A 520 -5.69 -9.64 44.81
CA ASN A 520 -5.46 -11.10 44.84
C ASN A 520 -3.98 -11.46 44.55
N ALA A 521 -3.08 -11.05 45.44
CA ALA A 521 -1.63 -11.10 45.28
C ALA A 521 -1.04 -12.52 45.13
N ALA A 522 -1.71 -13.56 45.62
CA ALA A 522 -1.27 -14.95 45.45
C ALA A 522 -1.79 -15.58 44.14
N THR A 523 -3.06 -15.33 43.82
CA THR A 523 -3.76 -16.02 42.72
C THR A 523 -3.43 -15.44 41.36
N LEU A 524 -3.30 -14.10 41.25
CA LEU A 524 -3.04 -13.42 39.99
C LEU A 524 -1.66 -13.78 39.40
N PRO A 525 -0.53 -13.67 40.12
CA PRO A 525 0.78 -14.02 39.56
C PRO A 525 0.87 -15.50 39.17
N ARG A 526 0.33 -16.39 40.01
CA ARG A 526 0.28 -17.85 39.73
C ARG A 526 -0.49 -18.15 38.45
N TYR A 527 -1.63 -17.49 38.25
CA TYR A 527 -2.43 -17.63 37.05
C TYR A 527 -1.69 -17.12 35.80
N ARG A 528 -1.14 -15.91 35.87
CA ARG A 528 -0.36 -15.29 34.77
C ARG A 528 0.82 -16.17 34.35
N ARG A 529 1.64 -16.64 35.30
CA ARG A 529 2.75 -17.58 35.02
C ARG A 529 2.26 -18.83 34.29
N ARG A 530 1.16 -19.42 34.76
CA ARG A 530 0.59 -20.62 34.14
C ARG A 530 0.11 -20.35 32.72
N MET A 531 -0.58 -19.24 32.49
CA MET A 531 -1.11 -18.90 31.18
C MET A 531 0.01 -18.60 30.20
N HIS A 532 0.95 -17.71 30.53
CA HIS A 532 2.14 -17.42 29.71
C HIS A 532 2.96 -18.68 29.39
N LYS A 533 3.02 -19.66 30.30
CA LYS A 533 3.67 -20.97 30.04
C LYS A 533 2.86 -21.89 29.12
N ARG A 534 1.53 -21.93 29.27
CA ARG A 534 0.65 -22.86 28.51
C ARG A 534 0.26 -22.34 27.13
N GLY A 535 0.21 -21.03 26.93
CA GLY A 535 -0.31 -20.43 25.69
C GLY A 535 -1.80 -20.68 25.45
N ASP A 536 -2.57 -21.04 26.49
CA ASP A 536 -4.01 -21.37 26.43
C ASP A 536 -4.93 -20.17 26.10
N TYR A 537 -4.32 -19.01 25.83
CA TYR A 537 -4.96 -17.79 25.35
C TYR A 537 -4.65 -17.52 23.88
N ALA A 538 -3.71 -18.24 23.28
CA ALA A 538 -3.29 -18.04 21.90
C ALA A 538 -4.23 -18.79 20.97
N TRP A 539 -4.69 -18.10 19.93
CA TRP A 539 -5.45 -18.71 18.85
C TRP A 539 -4.65 -19.85 18.20
N ARG A 540 -5.25 -21.03 18.11
CA ARG A 540 -4.65 -22.18 17.41
C ARG A 540 -5.02 -22.09 15.94
N SER A 541 -4.05 -22.37 15.07
CA SER A 541 -4.23 -22.37 13.63
C SER A 541 -5.00 -23.56 13.08
N ASP A 542 -5.34 -24.55 13.92
CA ASP A 542 -6.05 -25.75 13.48
C ASP A 542 -7.54 -25.46 13.28
N ALA A 543 -8.16 -26.16 12.34
CA ALA A 543 -9.60 -26.06 12.13
C ALA A 543 -10.36 -26.62 13.34
N LEU A 544 -11.38 -25.89 13.80
CA LEU A 544 -12.29 -26.35 14.85
C LEU A 544 -13.22 -27.47 14.30
N PRO A 545 -13.77 -28.34 15.16
CA PRO A 545 -14.65 -29.42 14.72
C PRO A 545 -16.01 -28.90 14.25
N LEU A 546 -16.74 -29.71 13.47
CA LEU A 546 -18.06 -29.35 12.94
C LEU A 546 -19.10 -29.07 14.06
N ASP A 547 -18.98 -29.76 15.19
CA ASP A 547 -19.85 -29.53 16.36
C ASP A 547 -19.69 -28.13 16.96
N HIS A 548 -18.47 -27.58 16.93
CA HIS A 548 -18.23 -26.18 17.30
C HIS A 548 -18.99 -25.23 16.38
N ALA A 549 -18.97 -25.46 15.06
CA ALA A 549 -19.69 -24.63 14.11
C ALA A 549 -21.20 -24.65 14.35
N ARG A 550 -21.76 -25.81 14.71
CA ARG A 550 -23.18 -25.96 15.08
C ARG A 550 -23.54 -25.17 16.34
N GLU A 551 -22.67 -25.20 17.34
CA GLU A 551 -22.86 -24.47 18.59
C GLU A 551 -22.65 -22.96 18.43
N ALA A 552 -21.70 -22.54 17.59
CA ALA A 552 -21.39 -21.14 17.32
C ALA A 552 -22.46 -20.46 16.45
N TYR A 553 -23.12 -21.20 15.56
CA TYR A 553 -24.03 -20.66 14.54
C TYR A 553 -25.10 -19.69 15.06
N PRO A 554 -25.81 -19.95 16.18
CA PRO A 554 -26.79 -19.00 16.73
C PRO A 554 -26.23 -17.59 16.99
N LEU A 555 -24.94 -17.47 17.32
CA LEU A 555 -24.25 -16.20 17.57
C LEU A 555 -23.98 -15.43 16.27
N TYR A 556 -23.84 -16.13 15.15
CA TYR A 556 -23.61 -15.58 13.82
C TYR A 556 -24.89 -15.25 13.04
N ARG A 557 -26.05 -15.78 13.43
CA ARG A 557 -27.34 -15.48 12.74
C ARG A 557 -27.62 -13.98 12.50
N PRO A 558 -27.27 -13.03 13.39
CA PRO A 558 -27.43 -11.60 13.11
C PRO A 558 -26.56 -11.10 11.95
N LEU A 559 -25.39 -11.72 11.73
CA LEU A 559 -24.47 -11.40 10.66
C LEU A 559 -24.90 -12.00 9.32
N LEU A 560 -25.73 -13.03 9.30
CA LEU A 560 -26.13 -13.77 8.10
C LEU A 560 -27.32 -13.12 7.34
N PRO A 561 -27.53 -13.48 6.06
CA PRO A 561 -28.66 -12.98 5.28
C PRO A 561 -30.01 -13.37 5.92
N ARG A 562 -31.03 -12.52 5.76
CA ARG A 562 -32.38 -12.79 6.29
C ARG A 562 -33.33 -13.34 5.21
N PRO A 563 -34.24 -14.28 5.53
CA PRO A 563 -34.36 -14.96 6.83
C PRO A 563 -33.19 -15.93 7.06
N ALA A 564 -32.57 -15.87 8.25
CA ALA A 564 -31.45 -16.74 8.59
C ALA A 564 -31.97 -18.10 9.07
N PRO A 565 -31.53 -19.23 8.47
CA PRO A 565 -31.99 -20.57 8.82
C PRO A 565 -31.83 -20.89 10.32
N ALA A 566 -32.61 -21.85 10.81
CA ALA A 566 -32.67 -22.17 12.23
C ALA A 566 -31.40 -22.85 12.76
N SER A 567 -30.70 -23.62 11.91
CA SER A 567 -29.49 -24.36 12.26
C SER A 567 -28.37 -24.13 11.26
N PHE A 568 -27.15 -24.48 11.68
CA PHE A 568 -25.95 -24.45 10.84
C PHE A 568 -26.09 -25.33 9.60
N ASP A 569 -26.55 -26.57 9.76
CA ASP A 569 -26.66 -27.51 8.64
C ASP A 569 -27.72 -27.05 7.61
N LEU A 570 -28.84 -26.48 8.07
CA LEU A 570 -29.84 -25.86 7.18
C LEU A 570 -29.27 -24.67 6.42
N TRP A 571 -28.50 -23.81 7.09
CA TRP A 571 -27.81 -22.69 6.42
C TRP A 571 -26.82 -23.17 5.36
N CYS A 572 -26.03 -24.19 5.66
CA CYS A 572 -25.08 -24.76 4.69
C CYS A 572 -25.80 -25.31 3.46
N ALA A 573 -26.93 -26.00 3.64
CA ALA A 573 -27.74 -26.56 2.56
C ALA A 573 -28.45 -25.46 1.74
N GLU A 574 -29.21 -24.56 2.37
CA GLU A 574 -30.02 -23.55 1.68
C GLU A 574 -29.17 -22.50 0.95
N SER A 575 -27.99 -22.20 1.48
CA SER A 575 -27.04 -21.29 0.82
C SER A 575 -26.26 -21.94 -0.33
N GLY A 576 -26.23 -23.28 -0.40
CA GLY A 576 -25.38 -24.02 -1.33
C GLY A 576 -23.89 -23.97 -0.97
N LEU A 577 -23.55 -23.72 0.30
CA LEU A 577 -22.17 -23.60 0.75
C LEU A 577 -21.41 -24.93 0.64
N VAL A 578 -22.08 -26.06 0.91
CA VAL A 578 -21.50 -27.41 0.74
C VAL A 578 -21.06 -27.64 -0.70
N ASP A 579 -21.99 -27.46 -1.65
CA ASP A 579 -21.70 -27.60 -3.09
C ASP A 579 -20.64 -26.61 -3.59
N THR A 580 -20.53 -25.44 -2.96
CA THR A 580 -19.51 -24.43 -3.28
C THR A 580 -18.12 -24.93 -2.88
N ILE A 581 -17.98 -25.49 -1.68
CA ILE A 581 -16.71 -26.04 -1.17
C ILE A 581 -16.31 -27.30 -1.93
N ASP A 582 -17.27 -28.21 -2.18
CA ASP A 582 -17.00 -29.45 -2.91
C ASP A 582 -16.51 -29.19 -4.34
N ARG A 583 -17.14 -28.24 -5.05
CA ARG A 583 -16.69 -27.82 -6.38
C ARG A 583 -15.32 -27.15 -6.36
N ALA A 584 -15.01 -26.38 -5.31
CA ALA A 584 -13.69 -25.78 -5.14
C ALA A 584 -12.60 -26.86 -4.98
N PHE A 585 -12.84 -27.88 -4.15
CA PHE A 585 -11.91 -29.01 -4.03
C PHE A 585 -11.78 -29.79 -5.35
N ALA A 586 -12.87 -30.05 -6.05
CA ALA A 586 -12.83 -30.73 -7.35
C ALA A 586 -12.00 -29.94 -8.39
N ALA A 587 -12.15 -28.61 -8.42
CA ALA A 587 -11.39 -27.73 -9.30
C ALA A 587 -9.88 -27.73 -9.03
N LEU A 588 -9.49 -27.87 -7.75
CA LEU A 588 -8.07 -27.89 -7.33
C LEU A 588 -7.45 -29.30 -7.36
N GLY A 589 -8.28 -30.35 -7.27
CA GLY A 589 -7.87 -31.76 -7.37
C GLY A 589 -7.72 -32.26 -8.81
N GLY A 590 -8.32 -31.58 -9.79
CA GLY A 590 -8.12 -31.89 -11.21
C GLY A 590 -6.66 -31.71 -11.64
N LYS A 591 -6.09 -32.71 -12.34
CA LYS A 591 -4.73 -32.64 -12.92
C LYS A 591 -4.56 -31.30 -13.65
N SER A 592 -3.56 -30.51 -13.25
CA SER A 592 -3.15 -29.32 -13.98
C SER A 592 -2.98 -29.66 -15.47
N PRO A 593 -3.53 -28.89 -16.42
CA PRO A 593 -3.04 -28.97 -17.79
C PRO A 593 -1.55 -28.64 -17.73
N ALA A 594 -0.72 -29.54 -18.25
CA ALA A 594 0.70 -29.30 -18.40
C ALA A 594 0.89 -27.97 -19.15
N SER A 595 1.69 -27.06 -18.58
CA SER A 595 2.11 -25.85 -19.28
C SER A 595 2.68 -26.24 -20.65
N PRO A 596 2.22 -25.64 -21.76
CA PRO A 596 2.98 -25.70 -22.99
C PRO A 596 4.31 -24.99 -22.75
N ARG A 597 5.40 -25.65 -23.12
CA ARG A 597 6.76 -25.11 -23.10
C ARG A 597 6.92 -23.97 -24.09
#